data_AF-A0A6I5RHX2-F1
#
_entry.id   AF-A0A6I5RHX2-F1
#
_cell.length_a   1.000
_cell.length_b   1.000
_cell.length_c   1.000
_cell.angle_alpha   90.00
_cell.angle_beta   90.00
_cell.angle_gamma   90.00
#
_symmetry.space_group_name_H-M   'P 1'
#
loop_
_entity.id
_entity.type
_entity.pdbx_description
1 polymer ?
#
loop_
_entity_poly.entity_id
_entity_poly.type
_entity_poly.pdbx_seq_one_letter_code
_entity_poly.pdbx_strand_id
1 'polypeptide(L)'
;MSDVLTTWGLLAAASKLTIYVASFLAVGTLLFRLGLPRAGDEVANALRPLAIIATLVAIAATLFRVSVQAGRLMDDWAGMINPDIILISLEGPLGQSTYVRLGGLALVLLAALFRPVRAPATLFGAIMVAASFALTGHATREPQWLLGGLITFHLLAVAYWFGALAPLYRLTSFDGGASHAAEIADRFGRQASVIVPMLILAGGTFAYVLLGGIEPLWASVYGRVLIGKLVLVSIVL
;
A
#
# COMPACT_ATOMS: atom_id res chain seq x y z
N MET A 1 -9.53 8.17 22.11
CA MET A 1 -10.25 7.02 21.51
C MET A 1 -11.68 7.39 21.07
N SER A 2 -12.27 8.50 21.55
CA SER A 2 -13.61 8.98 21.18
C SER A 2 -13.78 9.39 19.72
N ASP A 3 -12.76 9.97 19.07
CA ASP A 3 -12.89 10.49 17.70
C ASP A 3 -13.08 9.42 16.61
N VAL A 4 -12.66 8.18 16.86
CA VAL A 4 -12.74 7.09 15.86
C VAL A 4 -14.17 6.58 15.68
N LEU A 5 -15.00 6.68 16.72
CA LEU A 5 -16.38 6.18 16.72
C LEU A 5 -17.38 7.17 16.14
N THR A 6 -16.93 8.36 15.72
CA THR A 6 -17.76 9.29 14.96
C THR A 6 -18.03 8.75 13.55
N THR A 7 -19.16 9.13 12.95
CA THR A 7 -19.50 8.76 11.57
C THR A 7 -18.38 9.16 10.60
N TRP A 8 -17.83 10.36 10.75
CA TRP A 8 -16.68 10.83 9.98
C TRP A 8 -15.40 10.04 10.24
N GLY A 9 -15.15 9.66 11.50
CA GLY A 9 -14.04 8.79 11.88
C GLY A 9 -14.11 7.43 11.19
N LEU A 10 -15.29 6.80 11.19
CA LEU A 10 -15.55 5.52 10.54
C LEU A 10 -15.42 5.62 9.02
N LEU A 11 -15.98 6.65 8.38
CA LEU A 11 -15.84 6.86 6.93
C LEU A 11 -14.38 7.09 6.52
N ALA A 12 -13.64 7.88 7.30
CA ALA A 12 -12.22 8.14 7.05
C ALA A 12 -11.38 6.85 7.23
N ALA A 13 -11.71 6.02 8.22
CA ALA A 13 -11.05 4.74 8.44
C ALA A 13 -11.35 3.74 7.32
N ALA A 14 -12.63 3.60 6.94
CA ALA A 14 -13.08 2.69 5.89
C ALA A 14 -12.46 3.06 4.54
N SER A 15 -12.52 4.34 4.14
CA SER A 15 -11.89 4.81 2.90
C SER A 15 -10.38 4.58 2.90
N LYS A 16 -9.69 4.84 4.02
CA LYS A 16 -8.25 4.55 4.14
C LYS A 16 -7.94 3.06 4.00
N LEU A 17 -8.73 2.19 4.61
CA LEU A 17 -8.58 0.74 4.50
C LEU A 17 -8.78 0.28 3.05
N THR A 18 -9.82 0.76 2.38
CA THR A 18 -10.09 0.46 0.97
C THR A 18 -8.94 0.91 0.08
N ILE A 19 -8.40 2.11 0.31
CA ILE A 19 -7.22 2.61 -0.42
C ILE A 19 -6.03 1.66 -0.22
N TYR A 20 -5.74 1.23 1.00
CA TYR A 20 -4.64 0.29 1.26
C TYR A 20 -4.82 -1.03 0.51
N VAL A 21 -5.95 -1.71 0.74
CA VAL A 21 -6.21 -3.04 0.16
C VAL A 21 -6.21 -2.98 -1.37
N ALA A 22 -6.92 -2.01 -1.95
CA ALA A 22 -7.02 -1.88 -3.40
C ALA A 22 -5.68 -1.49 -4.04
N SER A 23 -4.92 -0.56 -3.42
CA SER A 23 -3.60 -0.16 -3.93
C SER A 23 -2.60 -1.31 -3.88
N PHE A 24 -2.56 -2.06 -2.77
CA PHE A 24 -1.66 -3.20 -2.62
C PHE A 24 -2.00 -4.33 -3.58
N LEU A 25 -3.28 -4.60 -3.80
CA LEU A 25 -3.69 -5.61 -4.77
C LEU A 25 -3.33 -5.19 -6.21
N ALA A 26 -3.58 -3.94 -6.56
CA ALA A 26 -3.28 -3.38 -7.88
C ALA A 26 -1.77 -3.40 -8.19
N VAL A 27 -0.97 -2.82 -7.29
CA VAL A 27 0.50 -2.74 -7.42
C VAL A 27 1.12 -4.13 -7.32
N GLY A 28 0.72 -4.91 -6.31
CA GLY A 28 1.29 -6.21 -6.01
C GLY A 28 1.10 -7.24 -7.11
N THR A 29 -0.08 -7.28 -7.75
CA THR A 29 -0.34 -8.20 -8.87
C THR A 29 0.62 -7.94 -10.05
N LEU A 30 0.94 -6.67 -10.33
CA LEU A 30 1.88 -6.32 -11.39
C LEU A 30 3.35 -6.51 -10.96
N LEU A 31 3.69 -6.18 -9.71
CA LEU A 31 5.04 -6.45 -9.18
C LEU A 31 5.33 -7.95 -9.13
N PHE A 32 4.36 -8.80 -8.80
CA PHE A 32 4.51 -10.26 -8.84
C PHE A 32 4.98 -10.74 -10.22
N ARG A 33 4.36 -10.23 -11.29
CA ARG A 33 4.76 -10.56 -12.67
C ARG A 33 6.20 -10.15 -12.96
N LEU A 34 6.67 -9.03 -12.42
CA LEU A 34 8.07 -8.58 -12.62
C LEU A 34 9.05 -9.35 -11.73
N GLY A 35 8.67 -9.70 -10.51
CA GLY A 35 9.51 -10.42 -9.55
C GLY A 35 9.61 -11.92 -9.82
N LEU A 36 8.59 -12.50 -10.45
CA LEU A 36 8.49 -13.92 -10.80
C LEU A 36 8.03 -14.09 -12.26
N PRO A 37 8.83 -13.66 -13.25
CA PRO A 37 8.45 -13.72 -14.66
C PRO A 37 8.22 -15.14 -15.18
N ARG A 38 8.81 -16.14 -14.51
CA ARG A 38 8.63 -17.57 -14.83
C ARG A 38 7.23 -18.10 -14.50
N ALA A 39 6.40 -17.36 -13.75
CA ALA A 39 5.02 -17.76 -13.45
C ALA A 39 4.10 -17.83 -14.68
N GLY A 40 4.57 -17.38 -15.85
CA GLY A 40 3.87 -17.51 -17.12
C GLY A 40 2.92 -16.37 -17.43
N ASP A 41 2.69 -16.16 -18.73
CA ASP A 41 1.80 -15.11 -19.21
C ASP A 41 0.32 -15.41 -18.96
N GLU A 42 -0.06 -16.67 -18.86
CA GLU A 42 -1.44 -17.11 -18.64
C GLU A 42 -1.99 -16.61 -17.30
N VAL A 43 -1.27 -16.88 -16.19
CA VAL A 43 -1.64 -16.41 -14.85
C VAL A 43 -1.74 -14.89 -14.82
N ALA A 44 -0.77 -14.20 -15.43
CA ALA A 44 -0.76 -12.76 -15.47
C ALA A 44 -1.89 -12.16 -16.32
N ASN A 45 -2.27 -12.79 -17.43
CA ASN A 45 -3.41 -12.36 -18.25
C ASN A 45 -4.73 -12.63 -17.53
N ALA A 46 -4.86 -13.76 -16.83
CA ALA A 46 -6.04 -14.11 -16.03
C ALA A 46 -6.27 -13.15 -14.86
N LEU A 47 -5.20 -12.57 -14.31
CA LEU A 47 -5.27 -11.59 -13.21
C LEU A 47 -5.26 -10.13 -13.67
N ARG A 48 -5.17 -9.87 -14.97
CA ARG A 48 -5.27 -8.50 -15.51
C ARG A 48 -6.59 -7.80 -15.13
N PRO A 49 -7.78 -8.44 -15.18
CA PRO A 49 -9.01 -7.79 -14.73
C PRO A 49 -8.96 -7.42 -13.25
N LEU A 50 -8.36 -8.28 -12.41
CA LEU A 50 -8.20 -8.01 -10.98
C LEU A 50 -7.34 -6.75 -10.75
N ALA A 51 -6.20 -6.64 -11.44
CA ALA A 51 -5.34 -5.46 -11.34
C ALA A 51 -6.07 -4.17 -11.79
N ILE A 52 -6.86 -4.23 -12.88
CA ILE A 52 -7.63 -3.09 -13.38
C ILE A 52 -8.71 -2.68 -12.37
N ILE A 53 -9.54 -3.63 -11.91
CA ILE A 53 -10.62 -3.36 -10.96
C ILE A 53 -10.03 -2.81 -9.65
N ALA A 54 -8.98 -3.42 -9.11
CA ALA A 54 -8.31 -2.94 -7.91
C ALA A 54 -7.78 -1.51 -8.09
N THR A 55 -7.22 -1.19 -9.27
CA THR A 55 -6.75 0.17 -9.58
C THR A 55 -7.90 1.18 -9.61
N LEU A 56 -9.01 0.84 -10.28
CA LEU A 56 -10.20 1.70 -10.35
C LEU A 56 -10.83 1.91 -8.97
N VAL A 57 -10.93 0.87 -8.16
CA VAL A 57 -11.39 0.96 -6.76
C VAL A 57 -10.46 1.84 -5.94
N ALA A 58 -9.14 1.72 -6.10
CA ALA A 58 -8.17 2.57 -5.41
C ALA A 58 -8.31 4.05 -5.81
N ILE A 59 -8.53 4.34 -7.10
CA ILE A 59 -8.78 5.71 -7.59
C ILE A 59 -10.06 6.25 -6.96
N ALA A 60 -11.17 5.52 -7.07
CA ALA A 60 -12.46 5.93 -6.51
C ALA A 60 -12.39 6.17 -4.99
N ALA A 61 -11.75 5.25 -4.25
CA ALA A 61 -11.58 5.38 -2.81
C ALA A 61 -10.68 6.57 -2.43
N THR A 62 -9.66 6.88 -3.24
CA THR A 62 -8.78 8.05 -3.04
C THR A 62 -9.55 9.35 -3.21
N LEU A 63 -10.35 9.48 -4.27
CA LEU A 63 -11.21 10.65 -4.48
C LEU A 63 -12.26 10.77 -3.38
N PHE A 64 -12.92 9.65 -3.03
CA PHE A 64 -13.90 9.61 -1.95
C PHE A 64 -13.30 10.04 -0.61
N ARG A 65 -12.04 9.69 -0.31
CA ARG A 65 -11.36 10.12 0.92
C ARG A 65 -11.21 11.64 1.02
N VAL A 66 -11.02 12.34 -0.11
CA VAL A 66 -10.98 13.81 -0.17
C VAL A 66 -12.36 14.38 0.16
N SER A 67 -13.42 13.86 -0.46
CA SER A 67 -14.80 14.25 -0.13
C SER A 67 -15.13 14.02 1.35
N VAL A 68 -14.76 12.86 1.92
CA VAL A 68 -14.94 12.59 3.35
C VAL A 68 -14.17 13.58 4.23
N GLN A 69 -12.98 14.01 3.80
CA GLN A 69 -12.22 15.04 4.53
C GLN A 69 -12.95 16.38 4.49
N ALA A 70 -13.49 16.77 3.35
CA ALA A 70 -14.24 18.00 3.19
C ALA A 70 -15.51 18.02 4.07
N GLY A 71 -16.27 16.92 4.07
CA GLY A 71 -17.43 16.75 4.96
C GLY A 71 -17.05 16.83 6.45
N ARG A 72 -15.93 16.19 6.82
CA ARG A 72 -15.41 16.25 8.19
C ARG A 72 -14.96 17.66 8.62
N LEU A 73 -14.48 18.50 7.70
CA LEU A 73 -14.08 19.88 8.02
C LEU A 73 -15.29 20.77 8.31
N MET A 74 -16.42 20.54 7.64
CA MET A 74 -17.68 21.24 7.91
C MET A 74 -18.53 20.58 9.01
N ASP A 75 -18.20 19.35 9.38
CA ASP A 75 -19.07 18.46 10.14
C ASP A 75 -20.47 18.28 9.51
N ASP A 76 -20.53 18.29 8.16
CA ASP A 76 -21.76 18.25 7.37
C ASP A 76 -21.55 17.44 6.08
N TRP A 77 -22.54 16.63 5.72
CA TRP A 77 -22.62 15.89 4.45
C TRP A 77 -22.55 16.81 3.24
N ALA A 78 -23.11 18.02 3.32
CA ALA A 78 -22.99 19.01 2.24
C ALA A 78 -21.52 19.37 1.93
N GLY A 79 -20.64 19.30 2.95
CA GLY A 79 -19.20 19.51 2.77
C GLY A 79 -18.54 18.50 1.84
N MET A 80 -19.08 17.28 1.68
CA MET A 80 -18.48 16.25 0.82
C MET A 80 -18.51 16.58 -0.66
N ILE A 81 -19.41 17.47 -1.07
CA ILE A 81 -19.63 17.88 -2.46
C ILE A 81 -19.40 19.38 -2.67
N ASN A 82 -19.07 20.12 -1.62
CA ASN A 82 -18.79 21.55 -1.71
C ASN A 82 -17.41 21.78 -2.37
N PRO A 83 -17.34 22.42 -3.56
CA PRO A 83 -16.09 22.58 -4.30
C PRO A 83 -15.01 23.35 -3.54
N ASP A 84 -15.39 24.40 -2.81
CA ASP A 84 -14.44 25.25 -2.09
C ASP A 84 -13.75 24.47 -0.97
N ILE A 85 -14.50 23.60 -0.28
CA ILE A 85 -13.98 22.87 0.88
C ILE A 85 -13.23 21.62 0.45
N ILE A 86 -13.60 21.03 -0.69
CA ILE A 86 -12.79 20.03 -1.38
C ILE A 86 -11.44 20.65 -1.77
N LEU A 87 -11.43 21.87 -2.32
CA LEU A 87 -10.19 22.55 -2.71
C LEU A 87 -9.30 22.80 -1.48
N ILE A 88 -9.87 23.33 -0.39
CA ILE A 88 -9.15 23.49 0.89
C ILE A 88 -8.58 22.14 1.38
N SER A 89 -9.33 21.04 1.24
CA SER A 89 -8.87 19.70 1.63
C SER A 89 -7.66 19.22 0.82
N LEU A 90 -7.45 19.76 -0.38
CA LEU A 90 -6.36 19.42 -1.30
C LEU A 90 -5.11 20.31 -1.13
N GLU A 91 -5.19 21.41 -0.40
CA GLU A 91 -4.02 22.28 -0.17
C GLU A 91 -3.02 21.68 0.82
N GLY A 92 -3.47 20.78 1.70
CA GLY A 92 -2.65 20.18 2.74
C GLY A 92 -1.90 18.89 2.33
N PRO A 93 -1.25 18.21 3.30
CA PRO A 93 -0.54 16.94 3.07
C PRO A 93 -1.43 15.83 2.47
N LEU A 94 -2.73 15.85 2.76
CA LEU A 94 -3.70 14.94 2.16
C LEU A 94 -3.75 15.12 0.64
N GLY A 95 -3.78 16.36 0.15
CA GLY A 95 -3.84 16.63 -1.28
C GLY A 95 -2.55 16.21 -1.99
N GLN A 96 -1.39 16.53 -1.45
CA GLN A 96 -0.10 16.06 -1.99
C GLN A 96 -0.05 14.53 -2.10
N SER A 97 -0.48 13.83 -1.05
CA SER A 97 -0.63 12.37 -1.07
C SER A 97 -1.60 11.89 -2.14
N THR A 98 -2.75 12.55 -2.27
CA THR A 98 -3.75 12.24 -3.31
C THR A 98 -3.19 12.40 -4.71
N TYR A 99 -2.54 13.51 -5.03
CA TYR A 99 -1.98 13.75 -6.37
C TYR A 99 -0.92 12.72 -6.76
N VAL A 100 0.03 12.45 -5.86
CA VAL A 100 1.10 11.46 -6.10
C VAL A 100 0.50 10.06 -6.27
N ARG A 101 -0.49 9.70 -5.45
CA ARG A 101 -1.16 8.39 -5.53
C ARG A 101 -1.95 8.23 -6.82
N LEU A 102 -2.72 9.25 -7.24
CA LEU A 102 -3.48 9.21 -8.48
C LEU A 102 -2.55 9.12 -9.70
N GLY A 103 -1.43 9.87 -9.71
CA GLY A 103 -0.40 9.73 -10.74
C GLY A 103 0.18 8.31 -10.79
N GLY A 104 0.51 7.75 -9.62
CA GLY A 104 0.99 6.37 -9.53
C GLY A 104 -0.04 5.33 -9.98
N LEU A 105 -1.31 5.47 -9.60
CA LEU A 105 -2.41 4.60 -10.02
C LEU A 105 -2.68 4.72 -11.53
N ALA A 106 -2.52 5.91 -12.12
CA ALA A 106 -2.61 6.08 -13.57
C ALA A 106 -1.50 5.30 -14.30
N LEU A 107 -0.27 5.30 -13.78
CA LEU A 107 0.82 4.47 -14.31
C LEU A 107 0.56 2.97 -14.13
N VAL A 108 0.01 2.56 -12.99
CA VAL A 108 -0.40 1.16 -12.74
C VAL A 108 -1.49 0.73 -13.72
N LEU A 109 -2.49 1.59 -13.97
CA LEU A 109 -3.53 1.33 -14.97
C LEU A 109 -2.93 1.23 -16.38
N LEU A 110 -2.03 2.16 -16.74
CA LEU A 110 -1.32 2.14 -18.02
C LEU A 110 -0.52 0.83 -18.18
N ALA A 111 0.17 0.38 -17.12
CA ALA A 111 0.93 -0.87 -17.14
C ALA A 111 0.05 -2.12 -17.33
N ALA A 112 -1.13 -2.14 -16.69
CA ALA A 112 -2.11 -3.19 -16.85
C ALA A 112 -2.67 -3.21 -18.28
N LEU A 113 -2.89 -2.04 -18.88
CA LEU A 113 -3.51 -1.91 -20.19
C LEU A 113 -2.53 -2.15 -21.36
N PHE A 114 -1.30 -1.64 -21.27
CA PHE A 114 -0.34 -1.58 -22.38
C PHE A 114 0.94 -2.37 -22.08
N ARG A 115 1.24 -3.39 -22.90
CA ARG A 115 2.44 -4.23 -22.74
C ARG A 115 3.79 -3.48 -22.88
N PRO A 116 3.99 -2.57 -23.86
CA PRO A 116 5.31 -1.97 -24.10
C PRO A 116 5.85 -1.16 -22.92
N VAL A 117 4.98 -0.47 -22.19
CA VAL A 117 5.33 0.39 -21.06
C VAL A 117 5.16 -0.29 -19.71
N ARG A 118 4.79 -1.58 -19.68
CA ARG A 118 4.36 -2.27 -18.47
C ARG A 118 5.39 -2.26 -17.36
N ALA A 119 6.62 -2.66 -17.65
CA ALA A 119 7.68 -2.74 -16.65
C ALA A 119 8.01 -1.37 -16.03
N PRO A 120 8.36 -0.33 -16.81
CA PRO A 120 8.64 0.99 -16.23
C PRO A 120 7.42 1.59 -15.53
N ALA A 121 6.23 1.53 -16.14
CA ALA A 121 5.02 2.09 -15.53
C ALA A 121 4.61 1.36 -14.23
N THR A 122 4.85 0.04 -14.13
CA THR A 122 4.66 -0.70 -12.87
C THR A 122 5.65 -0.21 -11.81
N LEU A 123 6.94 -0.09 -12.13
CA LEU A 123 7.96 0.32 -11.16
C LEU A 123 7.72 1.73 -10.64
N PHE A 124 7.58 2.71 -11.55
CA PHE A 124 7.33 4.10 -11.17
C PHE A 124 5.96 4.26 -10.49
N GLY A 125 4.93 3.59 -11.01
CA GLY A 125 3.59 3.60 -10.41
C GLY A 125 3.58 3.03 -8.99
N ALA A 126 4.25 1.90 -8.78
CA ALA A 126 4.39 1.27 -7.46
C ALA A 126 5.11 2.20 -6.47
N ILE A 127 6.22 2.80 -6.87
CA ILE A 127 6.99 3.72 -6.03
C ILE A 127 6.13 4.95 -5.68
N MET A 128 5.46 5.57 -6.66
CA MET A 128 4.59 6.72 -6.40
C MET A 128 3.44 6.37 -5.45
N VAL A 129 2.75 5.25 -5.68
CA VAL A 129 1.65 4.80 -4.81
C VAL A 129 2.17 4.54 -3.39
N ALA A 130 3.29 3.84 -3.22
CA ALA A 130 3.87 3.58 -1.90
C ALA A 130 4.36 4.86 -1.21
N ALA A 131 5.07 5.73 -1.94
CA ALA A 131 5.58 7.01 -1.42
C ALA A 131 4.45 7.97 -1.04
N SER A 132 3.29 7.89 -1.69
CA SER A 132 2.13 8.72 -1.33
C SER A 132 1.72 8.56 0.14
N PHE A 133 1.91 7.38 0.73
CA PHE A 133 1.61 7.14 2.15
C PHE A 133 2.62 7.80 3.09
N ALA A 134 3.87 8.00 2.65
CA ALA A 134 4.90 8.70 3.41
C ALA A 134 4.61 10.20 3.56
N LEU A 135 3.82 10.77 2.65
CA LEU A 135 3.44 12.19 2.66
C LEU A 135 2.38 12.53 3.71
N THR A 136 1.90 11.54 4.47
CA THR A 136 0.90 11.73 5.53
C THR A 136 1.27 10.97 6.78
N GLY A 137 0.89 11.48 7.94
CA GLY A 137 1.13 10.82 9.22
C GLY A 137 2.57 10.95 9.71
N HIS A 138 3.05 9.97 10.47
CA HIS A 138 4.31 10.09 11.22
C HIS A 138 5.58 10.08 10.37
N ALA A 139 5.51 9.65 9.11
CA ALA A 139 6.65 9.62 8.20
C ALA A 139 7.05 11.02 7.70
N THR A 140 6.25 12.06 7.98
CA THR A 140 6.58 13.46 7.66
C THR A 140 7.49 14.12 8.71
N ARG A 141 7.87 13.40 9.78
CA ARG A 141 8.82 13.91 10.78
C ARG A 141 10.25 13.88 10.24
N GLU A 142 11.10 14.74 10.81
CA GLU A 142 12.52 14.74 10.49
C GLU A 142 13.27 13.54 11.10
N PRO A 143 14.20 12.90 10.37
CA PRO A 143 14.54 13.11 8.96
C PRO A 143 13.52 12.51 7.98
N GLN A 144 12.82 13.36 7.21
CA GLN A 144 11.71 12.92 6.35
C GLN A 144 12.17 11.97 5.22
N TRP A 145 13.35 12.22 4.66
CA TRP A 145 13.90 11.39 3.59
C TRP A 145 14.13 9.93 4.06
N LEU A 146 14.56 9.74 5.31
CA LEU A 146 14.83 8.43 5.89
C LEU A 146 13.52 7.73 6.27
N LEU A 147 12.67 8.39 7.06
CA LEU A 147 11.39 7.81 7.49
C LEU A 147 10.48 7.51 6.28
N GLY A 148 10.44 8.45 5.32
CA GLY A 148 9.70 8.30 4.08
C GLY A 148 10.25 7.18 3.20
N GLY A 149 11.57 7.05 3.07
CA GLY A 149 12.20 5.94 2.35
C GLY A 149 11.90 4.58 2.98
N LEU A 150 12.05 4.48 4.30
CA LEU A 150 11.81 3.24 5.05
C LEU A 150 10.35 2.78 4.93
N ILE A 151 9.37 3.69 5.10
CA ILE A 151 7.97 3.30 4.97
C ILE A 151 7.61 2.98 3.52
N THR A 152 8.17 3.70 2.54
CA THR A 152 7.94 3.41 1.12
C THR A 152 8.44 2.01 0.75
N PHE A 153 9.67 1.66 1.15
CA PHE A 153 10.22 0.31 0.99
C PHE A 153 9.33 -0.74 1.66
N HIS A 154 8.91 -0.46 2.90
CA HIS A 154 8.05 -1.39 3.65
C HIS A 154 6.72 -1.64 2.94
N LEU A 155 6.07 -0.59 2.43
CA LEU A 155 4.78 -0.70 1.74
C LEU A 155 4.91 -1.36 0.36
N LEU A 156 6.03 -1.18 -0.35
CA LEU A 156 6.32 -1.90 -1.60
C LEU A 156 6.40 -3.41 -1.35
N ALA A 157 7.07 -3.82 -0.26
CA ALA A 157 7.10 -5.22 0.13
C ALA A 157 5.69 -5.69 0.50
N VAL A 158 4.98 -5.01 1.41
CA VAL A 158 3.60 -5.40 1.76
C VAL A 158 2.71 -5.54 0.51
N ALA A 159 2.81 -4.62 -0.46
CA ALA A 159 2.11 -4.72 -1.72
C ALA A 159 2.51 -5.96 -2.52
N TYR A 160 3.81 -6.24 -2.67
CA TYR A 160 4.31 -7.44 -3.34
C TYR A 160 3.76 -8.73 -2.71
N TRP A 161 3.81 -8.87 -1.40
CA TRP A 161 3.31 -10.04 -0.68
C TRP A 161 1.80 -10.19 -0.81
N PHE A 162 1.05 -9.10 -0.57
CA PHE A 162 -0.39 -9.13 -0.62
C PHE A 162 -0.90 -9.45 -2.03
N GLY A 163 -0.29 -8.86 -3.06
CA GLY A 163 -0.64 -9.12 -4.46
C GLY A 163 -0.14 -10.44 -5.01
N ALA A 164 0.82 -11.10 -4.36
CA ALA A 164 1.30 -12.43 -4.76
C ALA A 164 0.30 -13.56 -4.45
N LEU A 165 -0.63 -13.35 -3.52
CA LEU A 165 -1.58 -14.37 -3.09
C LEU A 165 -2.48 -14.89 -4.23
N ALA A 166 -3.07 -13.98 -5.02
CA ALA A 166 -3.94 -14.36 -6.13
C ALA A 166 -3.19 -15.11 -7.26
N PRO A 167 -2.00 -14.67 -7.71
CA PRO A 167 -1.16 -15.43 -8.64
C PRO A 167 -0.75 -16.81 -8.12
N LEU A 168 -0.31 -16.91 -6.87
CA LEU A 168 0.11 -18.20 -6.29
C LEU A 168 -1.07 -19.17 -6.17
N TYR A 169 -2.24 -18.69 -5.75
CA TYR A 169 -3.46 -19.50 -5.74
C TYR A 169 -3.81 -19.98 -7.15
N ARG A 170 -3.79 -19.09 -8.14
CA ARG A 170 -4.08 -19.45 -9.53
C ARG A 170 -3.11 -20.49 -10.09
N LEU A 171 -1.83 -20.41 -9.78
CA LEU A 171 -0.82 -21.38 -10.22
C LEU A 171 -1.14 -22.82 -9.79
N THR A 172 -1.86 -23.01 -8.66
CA THR A 172 -2.30 -24.35 -8.24
C THR A 172 -3.43 -24.94 -9.09
N SER A 173 -4.14 -24.09 -9.85
CA SER A 173 -5.31 -24.46 -10.63
C SER A 173 -5.04 -24.57 -12.13
N PHE A 174 -3.84 -24.25 -12.61
CA PHE A 174 -3.46 -24.32 -14.02
C PHE A 174 -2.77 -25.65 -14.36
N ASP A 175 -2.93 -26.10 -15.60
CA ASP A 175 -2.42 -27.37 -16.13
C ASP A 175 -0.88 -27.49 -16.20
N GLY A 176 -0.14 -26.45 -15.78
CA GLY A 176 1.34 -26.47 -15.67
C GLY A 176 1.88 -27.46 -14.62
N GLY A 177 0.97 -28.08 -13.84
CA GLY A 177 1.28 -29.14 -12.88
C GLY A 177 1.81 -28.63 -11.54
N ALA A 178 1.65 -29.46 -10.51
CA ALA A 178 2.09 -29.16 -9.15
C ALA A 178 3.58 -28.79 -9.06
N SER A 179 4.41 -29.32 -9.96
CA SER A 179 5.84 -29.01 -10.05
C SER A 179 6.13 -27.55 -10.41
N HIS A 180 5.39 -26.96 -11.35
CA HIS A 180 5.59 -25.56 -11.74
C HIS A 180 5.16 -24.62 -10.62
N ALA A 181 4.00 -24.88 -10.01
CA ALA A 181 3.53 -24.12 -8.85
C ALA A 181 4.53 -24.19 -7.68
N ALA A 182 5.10 -25.37 -7.41
CA ALA A 182 6.13 -25.56 -6.40
C ALA A 182 7.42 -24.78 -6.71
N GLU A 183 7.87 -24.75 -7.96
CA GLU A 183 9.05 -23.97 -8.36
C GLU A 183 8.84 -22.46 -8.13
N ILE A 184 7.68 -21.93 -8.51
CA ILE A 184 7.38 -20.51 -8.31
C ILE A 184 7.23 -20.20 -6.81
N ALA A 185 6.62 -21.09 -6.03
CA ALA A 185 6.49 -20.95 -4.59
C ALA A 185 7.86 -20.98 -3.88
N ASP A 186 8.78 -21.86 -4.28
CA ASP A 186 10.15 -21.88 -3.75
C ASP A 186 10.89 -20.57 -4.05
N ARG A 187 10.77 -20.05 -5.28
CA ARG A 187 11.37 -18.75 -5.65
C ARG A 187 10.79 -17.59 -4.83
N PHE A 188 9.47 -17.59 -4.63
CA PHE A 188 8.80 -16.63 -3.77
C PHE A 188 9.30 -16.73 -2.30
N GLY A 189 9.42 -17.94 -1.78
CA GLY A 189 9.97 -18.21 -0.44
C GLY A 189 11.42 -17.75 -0.28
N ARG A 190 12.26 -17.98 -1.29
CA ARG A 190 13.64 -17.45 -1.31
C ARG A 190 13.70 -15.93 -1.30
N GLN A 191 12.81 -15.24 -2.00
CA GLN A 191 12.69 -13.77 -1.91
C GLN A 191 12.29 -13.35 -0.50
N ALA A 192 11.36 -14.07 0.15
CA ALA A 192 10.96 -13.82 1.53
C ALA A 192 12.10 -13.96 2.53
N SER A 193 12.97 -14.97 2.37
CA SER A 193 14.13 -15.18 3.25
C SER A 193 15.09 -13.98 3.32
N VAL A 194 15.10 -13.13 2.29
CA VAL A 194 15.94 -11.92 2.23
C VAL A 194 15.15 -10.67 2.62
N ILE A 195 13.95 -10.50 2.06
CA ILE A 195 13.19 -9.26 2.23
C ILE A 195 12.61 -9.14 3.64
N VAL A 196 12.20 -10.23 4.28
CA VAL A 196 11.64 -10.18 5.63
C VAL A 196 12.65 -9.65 6.66
N PRO A 197 13.91 -10.16 6.74
CA PRO A 197 14.92 -9.54 7.59
C PRO A 197 15.14 -8.05 7.29
N MET A 198 15.15 -7.64 6.01
CA MET A 198 15.26 -6.23 5.64
C MET A 198 14.07 -5.40 6.15
N LEU A 199 12.85 -5.94 6.13
CA LEU A 199 11.66 -5.28 6.66
C LEU A 199 11.69 -5.15 8.18
N ILE A 200 12.21 -6.15 8.89
CA ILE A 200 12.42 -6.09 10.34
C ILE A 200 13.40 -4.97 10.67
N LEU A 201 14.53 -4.90 9.97
CA LEU A 201 15.52 -3.83 10.13
C LEU A 201 14.94 -2.45 9.78
N ALA A 202 14.18 -2.35 8.68
CA ALA A 202 13.56 -1.10 8.26
C ALA A 202 12.51 -0.62 9.29
N GLY A 203 11.66 -1.52 9.78
CA GLY A 203 10.66 -1.22 10.80
C GLY A 203 11.28 -0.84 12.14
N GLY A 204 12.33 -1.55 12.56
CA GLY A 204 13.10 -1.24 13.77
C GLY A 204 13.79 0.12 13.68
N THR A 205 14.41 0.42 12.54
CA THR A 205 15.04 1.74 12.29
C THR A 205 14.00 2.85 12.30
N PHE A 206 12.88 2.65 11.59
CA PHE A 206 11.78 3.63 11.56
C PHE A 206 11.26 3.91 12.98
N ALA A 207 11.04 2.87 13.76
CA ALA A 207 10.59 2.97 15.14
C ALA A 207 11.56 3.73 16.04
N TYR A 208 12.84 3.36 16.00
CA TYR A 208 13.89 3.96 16.80
C TYR A 208 14.02 5.46 16.51
N VAL A 209 14.10 5.82 15.22
CA VAL A 209 14.20 7.23 14.79
C VAL A 209 12.95 8.01 15.17
N LEU A 210 11.76 7.43 14.93
CA LEU A 210 10.50 8.13 15.22
C LEU A 210 10.28 8.39 16.71
N LEU A 211 10.75 7.47 17.56
CA LEU A 211 10.62 7.54 19.02
C LEU A 211 11.75 8.32 19.69
N GLY A 212 12.86 8.60 18.98
CA GLY A 212 14.02 9.28 19.54
C GLY A 212 14.86 8.40 20.48
N GLY A 213 14.80 7.08 20.34
CA GLY A 213 15.55 6.14 21.17
C GLY A 213 14.79 4.85 21.51
N ILE A 214 15.41 4.00 22.33
CA ILE A 214 14.85 2.71 22.76
C ILE A 214 13.94 2.88 23.99
N GLU A 215 14.25 3.80 24.89
CA GLU A 215 13.49 4.03 26.12
C GLU A 215 11.98 4.28 25.85
N PRO A 216 11.60 5.09 24.84
CA PRO A 216 10.19 5.34 24.58
C PRO A 216 9.45 4.15 23.94
N LEU A 217 10.14 3.11 23.46
CA LEU A 217 9.49 1.88 22.98
C LEU A 217 8.69 1.19 24.10
N TRP A 218 9.24 1.22 25.32
CA TRP A 218 8.63 0.58 26.49
C TRP A 218 7.77 1.56 27.28
N ALA A 219 8.18 2.84 27.33
CA ALA A 219 7.51 3.86 28.13
C ALA A 219 6.27 4.48 27.45
N SER A 220 6.23 4.57 26.11
CA SER A 220 5.13 5.26 25.41
C SER A 220 3.98 4.33 25.00
N VAL A 221 2.76 4.88 24.91
CA VAL A 221 1.60 4.15 24.33
C VAL A 221 1.89 3.72 22.89
N TYR A 222 2.54 4.60 22.11
CA TYR A 222 2.91 4.31 20.73
C TYR A 222 3.91 3.13 20.63
N GLY A 223 4.93 3.12 21.47
CA GLY A 223 5.92 2.05 21.56
C GLY A 223 5.29 0.70 21.87
N ARG A 224 4.37 0.64 22.85
CA ARG A 224 3.63 -0.59 23.17
C ARG A 224 2.74 -1.09 22.03
N VAL A 225 2.06 -0.20 21.31
CA VAL A 225 1.28 -0.56 20.11
C VAL A 225 2.20 -1.11 19.01
N LEU A 226 3.37 -0.51 18.84
CA LEU A 226 4.37 -0.96 17.87
C LEU A 226 4.92 -2.34 18.23
N ILE A 227 5.23 -2.61 19.50
CA ILE A 227 5.64 -3.94 19.97
C ILE A 227 4.53 -4.97 19.68
N GLY A 228 3.26 -4.61 19.94
CA GLY A 228 2.13 -5.46 19.57
C GLY A 228 2.09 -5.81 18.08
N LYS A 229 2.37 -4.83 17.20
CA LYS A 229 2.49 -5.08 15.75
C LYS A 229 3.64 -6.03 15.42
N LEU A 230 4.80 -5.88 16.06
CA LEU A 230 5.97 -6.73 15.83
C LEU A 230 5.73 -8.18 16.29
N VAL A 231 5.08 -8.36 17.43
CA VAL A 231 4.66 -9.69 17.93
C VAL A 231 3.70 -10.33 16.95
N LEU A 232 2.68 -9.60 16.47
CA LEU A 232 1.74 -10.12 15.47
C LEU A 232 2.46 -10.55 14.19
N VAL A 233 3.37 -9.72 13.66
CA VAL A 233 4.15 -10.06 12.47
C VAL A 233 4.99 -11.31 12.72
N SER A 234 5.60 -11.44 13.90
CA SER A 234 6.42 -12.62 14.27
C SER A 234 5.60 -13.90 14.40
N ILE A 235 4.30 -13.82 14.73
CA ILE A 235 3.40 -14.98 14.79
C ILE A 235 2.96 -15.42 13.40
N VAL A 236 2.82 -14.47 12.47
CA VAL A 236 2.41 -14.73 11.08
C VAL A 236 3.56 -15.28 10.23
N LEU A 237 4.80 -14.97 10.63
CA LEU A 237 6.03 -15.41 9.94
C LEU A 237 6.35 -16.89 10.24
#